data_AF-A0A2U1LRI3-F1
#
_entry.id   AF-A0A2U1LRI3-F1
#
_cell.length_a   1.000
_cell.length_b   1.000
_cell.length_c   1.000
_cell.angle_alpha   90.00
_cell.angle_beta   90.00
_cell.angle_gamma   90.00
#
_symmetry.space_group_name_H-M   'P 1'
#
loop_
_entity.id
_entity.type
_entity.pdbx_description
1 polymer ?
#
loop_
_entity_poly.entity_id
_entity_poly.type
_entity_poly.pdbx_seq_one_letter_code
_entity_poly.pdbx_strand_id
1 'polypeptide(L)'
;MANFTVKRVESAPIEDQKTGTSGLRKKVKVFIQPHYLHNFVQSTFNALSAEKVKGSTLVVSGDGRYYSKDAIQIIIKMAAANGVKSVWVGQNGLLSTPAVSAVQVTVKLMKSIFDFKSMKKLIASPQFSFCYDALHGVAGAYASRIFVEELGAKESSLLNCVPKEDFGGGHPDTNLTYAKELVSRMGLGKNPDSNPPEFGAAADGDANRNVVLGKRFFVTPSDSVSIIAANAVESIPYFSSGLKDNLNGGNLVTVEDIVKQHWAKFGRHYYTRYDYKNVDAGAAKELIAHLVKLQASLSDVNTTIKGIRSDVANVASADEFEYKDPVDGSISKNQGIHYLFEDGSRFVFTLSNTKKIHPRLEETPRMHLLLWWRLL
;
A
#
# COMPACT_ATOMS: atom_id res chain seq x y z
N MET A 1 13.10 25.11 -31.49
CA MET A 1 12.14 24.00 -31.33
C MET A 1 12.87 22.71 -31.66
N ALA A 2 12.72 21.67 -30.85
CA ALA A 2 13.30 20.37 -31.18
C ALA A 2 12.54 19.79 -32.39
N ASN A 3 13.22 19.64 -33.52
CA ASN A 3 12.63 19.00 -34.70
C ASN A 3 12.81 17.48 -34.55
N PHE A 4 11.71 16.76 -34.36
CA PHE A 4 11.68 15.30 -34.38
C PHE A 4 10.70 14.82 -35.45
N THR A 5 10.99 13.66 -36.03
CA THR A 5 10.10 13.02 -37.02
C THR A 5 9.22 12.00 -36.32
N VAL A 6 7.91 12.10 -36.52
CA VAL A 6 6.95 11.10 -36.08
C VAL A 6 6.84 10.02 -37.15
N LYS A 7 6.96 8.76 -36.76
CA LYS A 7 6.80 7.59 -37.66
C LYS A 7 5.71 6.68 -37.12
N ARG A 8 4.84 6.19 -38.00
CA ARG A 8 3.96 5.06 -37.69
C ARG A 8 4.77 3.77 -37.75
N VAL A 9 4.58 2.91 -36.77
CA VAL A 9 5.20 1.59 -36.70
C VAL A 9 4.08 0.56 -36.61
N GLU A 10 4.07 -0.38 -37.55
CA GLU A 10 3.10 -1.48 -37.56
C GLU A 10 3.36 -2.44 -36.39
N SER A 11 2.29 -2.95 -35.80
CA SER A 11 2.33 -3.88 -34.67
C SER A 11 1.04 -4.70 -34.60
N ALA A 12 1.08 -5.87 -33.95
CA ALA A 12 -0.09 -6.73 -33.74
C ALA A 12 -0.61 -6.61 -32.29
N PRO A 13 -1.93 -6.74 -32.05
CA PRO A 13 -2.49 -6.80 -30.69
C PRO A 13 -1.89 -7.93 -29.85
N ILE A 14 -1.79 -7.72 -28.54
CA ILE A 14 -1.27 -8.70 -27.57
C ILE A 14 -2.35 -8.93 -26.50
N GLU A 15 -2.80 -10.17 -26.33
CA GLU A 15 -3.99 -10.49 -25.52
C GLU A 15 -3.83 -10.26 -24.00
N ASP A 16 -2.62 -10.45 -23.46
CA ASP A 16 -2.40 -10.51 -22.01
C ASP A 16 -2.11 -9.16 -21.33
N GLN A 17 -2.47 -8.06 -22.00
CA GLN A 17 -2.25 -6.67 -21.56
C GLN A 17 -3.38 -6.08 -20.70
N LYS A 18 -4.29 -6.91 -20.19
CA LYS A 18 -5.36 -6.47 -19.27
C LYS A 18 -4.78 -5.99 -17.93
N THR A 19 -5.14 -4.75 -17.56
CA THR A 19 -4.78 -4.14 -16.27
C THR A 19 -5.52 -4.79 -15.12
N GLY A 20 -4.86 -4.88 -13.97
CA GLY A 20 -5.52 -5.14 -12.69
C GLY A 20 -5.85 -3.83 -11.97
N THR A 21 -6.28 -3.93 -10.71
CA THR A 21 -6.62 -2.77 -9.87
C THR A 21 -5.45 -1.79 -9.65
N SER A 22 -4.22 -2.25 -9.80
CA SER A 22 -3.01 -1.43 -9.63
C SER A 22 -2.15 -1.41 -10.91
N GLY A 23 -2.80 -1.38 -12.07
CA GLY A 23 -2.17 -1.29 -13.39
C GLY A 23 -1.79 -2.64 -14.01
N LEU A 24 -1.05 -2.59 -15.12
CA LEU A 24 -0.51 -3.78 -15.79
C LEU A 24 0.81 -4.20 -15.13
N ARG A 25 0.85 -5.45 -14.65
CA ARG A 25 2.05 -6.04 -14.02
C ARG A 25 2.45 -7.29 -14.77
N LYS A 26 3.67 -7.29 -15.32
CA LYS A 26 4.33 -8.41 -16.01
C LYS A 26 5.79 -8.54 -15.59
N LYS A 27 6.40 -9.72 -15.82
CA LYS A 27 7.85 -9.91 -15.62
C LYS A 27 8.58 -8.96 -16.56
N VAL A 28 9.72 -8.41 -16.14
CA VAL A 28 10.49 -7.45 -16.97
C VAL A 28 10.83 -8.05 -18.35
N LYS A 29 11.15 -9.35 -18.41
CA LYS A 29 11.40 -10.06 -19.68
C LYS A 29 10.24 -9.99 -20.69
N VAL A 30 9.00 -9.80 -20.23
CA VAL A 30 7.82 -9.63 -21.09
C VAL A 30 7.76 -8.19 -21.61
N PHE A 31 7.98 -7.19 -20.74
CA PHE A 31 7.99 -5.79 -21.17
C PHE A 31 9.09 -5.45 -22.18
N ILE A 32 10.23 -6.15 -22.10
CA ILE A 32 11.36 -6.00 -23.04
C ILE A 32 11.04 -6.61 -24.41
N GLN A 33 10.05 -7.50 -24.53
CA GLN A 33 9.70 -8.09 -25.82
C GLN A 33 9.30 -6.99 -26.82
N PRO A 34 9.61 -7.19 -28.12
CA PRO A 34 9.24 -6.24 -29.16
C PRO A 34 7.78 -5.83 -29.06
N HIS A 35 7.54 -4.53 -29.16
CA HIS A 35 6.21 -3.90 -29.14
C HIS A 35 5.36 -4.10 -27.88
N TYR A 36 5.76 -4.89 -26.89
CA TYR A 36 4.92 -5.15 -25.71
C TYR A 36 4.60 -3.85 -24.95
N LEU A 37 5.63 -3.14 -24.47
CA LEU A 37 5.42 -1.86 -23.78
C LEU A 37 4.79 -0.80 -24.71
N HIS A 38 5.21 -0.76 -25.98
CA HIS A 38 4.74 0.23 -26.94
C HIS A 38 3.23 0.10 -27.18
N ASN A 39 2.74 -1.12 -27.41
CA ASN A 39 1.33 -1.38 -27.62
C ASN A 39 0.51 -0.95 -26.40
N PHE A 40 0.95 -1.31 -25.20
CA PHE A 40 0.25 -0.94 -23.97
C PHE A 40 0.19 0.59 -23.76
N VAL A 41 1.30 1.29 -24.01
CA VAL A 41 1.37 2.75 -23.92
C VAL A 41 0.47 3.40 -24.98
N GLN A 42 0.51 2.92 -26.22
CA GLN A 42 -0.37 3.44 -27.28
C GLN A 42 -1.85 3.19 -26.96
N SER A 43 -2.20 2.01 -26.43
CA SER A 43 -3.56 1.71 -25.98
C SER A 43 -4.02 2.65 -24.88
N THR A 44 -3.12 3.06 -23.98
CA THR A 44 -3.43 4.06 -22.94
C THR A 44 -3.74 5.43 -23.56
N PHE A 45 -2.95 5.86 -24.55
CA PHE A 45 -3.26 7.09 -25.29
C PHE A 45 -4.54 6.98 -26.12
N ASN A 46 -4.83 5.82 -26.72
CA ASN A 46 -6.06 5.61 -27.49
C ASN A 46 -7.32 5.61 -26.60
N ALA A 47 -7.20 5.16 -25.35
CA ALA A 47 -8.29 5.24 -24.37
C ALA A 47 -8.59 6.69 -23.94
N LEU A 48 -7.63 7.60 -24.13
CA LEU A 48 -7.84 9.04 -24.03
C LEU A 48 -8.27 9.56 -25.41
N SER A 49 -9.27 10.42 -25.50
CA SER A 49 -9.59 11.08 -26.78
C SER A 49 -8.40 11.96 -27.22
N ALA A 50 -8.15 12.05 -28.53
CA ALA A 50 -7.01 12.83 -29.07
C ALA A 50 -7.02 14.30 -28.60
N GLU A 51 -8.21 14.86 -28.39
CA GLU A 51 -8.43 16.19 -27.80
C GLU A 51 -7.91 16.32 -26.35
N LYS A 52 -7.96 15.25 -25.55
CA LYS A 52 -7.46 15.23 -24.17
C LYS A 52 -5.94 15.10 -24.13
N VAL A 53 -5.34 14.49 -25.15
CA VAL A 53 -3.89 14.25 -25.22
C VAL A 53 -3.16 15.45 -25.82
N LYS A 54 -3.68 16.01 -26.92
CA LYS A 54 -3.00 17.09 -27.64
C LYS A 54 -2.89 18.34 -26.79
N GLY A 55 -1.68 18.87 -26.62
CA GLY A 55 -1.47 20.08 -25.83
C GLY A 55 -1.34 19.85 -24.31
N SER A 56 -1.57 18.61 -23.85
CA SER A 56 -1.55 18.27 -22.43
C SER A 56 -0.14 18.25 -21.83
N THR A 57 -0.08 18.19 -20.49
CA THR A 57 1.14 17.87 -19.74
C THR A 57 1.00 16.49 -19.13
N LEU A 58 1.98 15.62 -19.37
CA LEU A 58 2.06 14.28 -18.78
C LEU A 58 3.13 14.25 -17.68
N VAL A 59 2.84 13.61 -16.55
CA VAL A 59 3.87 13.25 -15.56
C VAL A 59 4.22 11.78 -15.75
N VAL A 60 5.52 11.47 -15.87
CA VAL A 60 6.00 10.09 -16.01
C VAL A 60 7.22 9.86 -15.13
N SER A 61 7.16 8.86 -14.27
CA SER A 61 8.24 8.46 -13.35
C SER A 61 7.94 7.07 -12.81
N GLY A 62 8.86 6.52 -12.01
CA GLY A 62 8.66 5.25 -11.33
C GLY A 62 9.39 5.17 -10.00
N ASP A 63 9.41 3.97 -9.45
CA ASP A 63 10.04 3.68 -8.18
C ASP A 63 11.55 3.42 -8.25
N GLY A 64 12.11 3.43 -9.46
CA GLY A 64 13.54 3.21 -9.71
C GLY A 64 13.91 1.75 -9.97
N ARG A 65 12.95 0.82 -10.09
CA ARG A 65 13.24 -0.57 -10.45
C ARG A 65 13.93 -0.71 -11.81
N TYR A 66 14.58 -1.85 -12.01
CA TYR A 66 15.17 -2.22 -13.29
C TYR A 66 14.16 -2.03 -14.45
N TYR A 67 14.66 -1.52 -15.58
CA TYR A 67 13.89 -1.14 -16.78
C TYR A 67 13.05 0.15 -16.67
N SER A 68 12.95 0.81 -15.50
CA SER A 68 12.17 2.06 -15.37
C SER A 68 12.69 3.19 -16.28
N LYS A 69 14.01 3.37 -16.39
CA LYS A 69 14.59 4.43 -17.23
C LYS A 69 14.26 4.24 -18.71
N ASP A 70 14.39 3.00 -19.21
CA ASP A 70 14.05 2.65 -20.59
C ASP A 70 12.56 2.85 -20.87
N ALA A 71 11.71 2.39 -19.95
CA ALA A 71 10.26 2.57 -20.06
C ALA A 71 9.86 4.05 -20.09
N ILE A 72 10.46 4.88 -19.23
CA ILE A 72 10.24 6.34 -19.22
C ILE A 72 10.63 6.95 -20.58
N GLN A 73 11.77 6.58 -21.15
CA GLN A 73 12.21 7.09 -22.46
C GLN A 73 11.23 6.69 -23.58
N ILE A 74 10.73 5.45 -23.56
CA ILE A 74 9.71 4.97 -24.51
C ILE A 74 8.43 5.79 -24.36
N ILE A 75 7.93 5.97 -23.13
CA ILE A 75 6.71 6.73 -22.86
C ILE A 75 6.85 8.18 -23.32
N ILE A 76 7.99 8.84 -23.09
CA ILE A 76 8.24 10.22 -23.54
C ILE A 76 8.17 10.32 -25.08
N LYS A 77 8.82 9.39 -25.80
CA LYS A 77 8.79 9.38 -27.28
C LYS A 77 7.38 9.18 -27.81
N MET A 78 6.63 8.25 -27.21
CA MET A 78 5.24 7.98 -27.60
C MET A 78 4.32 9.14 -27.23
N ALA A 79 4.51 9.78 -26.08
CA ALA A 79 3.77 10.97 -25.67
C ALA A 79 3.95 12.12 -26.67
N ALA A 80 5.20 12.39 -27.08
CA ALA A 80 5.50 13.40 -28.09
C ALA A 80 4.84 13.07 -29.44
N ALA A 81 4.90 11.81 -29.88
CA ALA A 81 4.25 11.35 -31.11
C ALA A 81 2.70 11.45 -31.07
N ASN A 82 2.10 11.33 -29.88
CA ASN A 82 0.66 11.49 -29.66
C ASN A 82 0.25 12.96 -29.40
N GLY A 83 1.18 13.91 -29.45
CA GLY A 83 0.87 15.34 -29.35
C GLY A 83 0.86 15.94 -27.94
N VAL A 84 1.38 15.23 -26.94
CA VAL A 84 1.63 15.79 -25.59
C VAL A 84 2.61 16.96 -25.71
N LYS A 85 2.28 18.11 -25.11
CA LYS A 85 3.07 19.35 -25.22
C LYS A 85 4.28 19.35 -24.29
N SER A 86 4.10 18.86 -23.07
CA SER A 86 5.14 18.83 -22.05
C SER A 86 5.10 17.54 -21.26
N VAL A 87 6.28 17.04 -20.91
CA VAL A 87 6.41 15.88 -20.03
C VAL A 87 7.25 16.27 -18.81
N TRP A 88 6.72 16.03 -17.62
CA TRP A 88 7.41 16.21 -16.35
C TRP A 88 7.93 14.86 -15.88
N VAL A 89 9.23 14.83 -15.56
CA VAL A 89 9.92 13.61 -15.13
C VAL A 89 10.59 13.93 -13.80
N GLY A 90 10.39 13.06 -12.81
CA GLY A 90 11.12 13.11 -11.56
C GLY A 90 12.62 13.02 -11.82
N GLN A 91 13.42 13.68 -10.98
CA GLN A 91 14.88 13.63 -11.12
C GLN A 91 15.35 12.17 -11.09
N ASN A 92 16.20 11.79 -12.05
CA ASN A 92 16.64 10.40 -12.26
C ASN A 92 15.52 9.39 -12.60
N GLY A 93 14.33 9.88 -12.97
CA GLY A 93 13.14 9.06 -13.22
C GLY A 93 12.40 8.62 -11.95
N LEU A 94 12.78 9.16 -10.78
CA LEU A 94 12.24 8.78 -9.48
C LEU A 94 11.11 9.70 -9.06
N LEU A 95 9.94 9.12 -8.82
CA LEU A 95 8.83 9.84 -8.18
C LEU A 95 7.90 8.84 -7.49
N SER A 96 7.60 9.05 -6.20
CA SER A 96 6.68 8.18 -5.47
C SER A 96 5.25 8.31 -5.96
N THR A 97 4.42 7.29 -5.79
CA THR A 97 2.99 7.34 -6.17
C THR A 97 2.27 8.54 -5.54
N PRO A 98 2.45 8.84 -4.23
CA PRO A 98 1.90 10.05 -3.64
C PRO A 98 2.45 11.35 -4.27
N ALA A 99 3.74 11.39 -4.63
CA ALA A 99 4.31 12.55 -5.31
C ALA A 99 3.75 12.74 -6.72
N VAL A 100 3.42 11.65 -7.45
CA VAL A 100 2.80 11.73 -8.78
C VAL A 100 1.40 12.35 -8.64
N SER A 101 0.64 11.94 -7.63
CA SER A 101 -0.69 12.48 -7.36
C SER A 101 -0.65 13.93 -6.88
N ALA A 102 0.40 14.32 -6.15
CA ALA A 102 0.50 15.64 -5.55
C ALA A 102 1.13 16.68 -6.49
N VAL A 103 2.03 16.28 -7.39
CA VAL A 103 2.90 17.04 -8.34
C VAL A 103 3.65 18.26 -7.75
N GLN A 104 3.08 18.97 -6.79
CA GLN A 104 3.69 19.90 -5.86
C GLN A 104 4.77 19.20 -5.04
N VAL A 105 5.86 19.93 -4.77
CA VAL A 105 7.01 19.49 -3.98
C VAL A 105 6.54 18.83 -2.67
N THR A 106 6.71 17.51 -2.54
CA THR A 106 6.16 16.66 -1.47
C THR A 106 6.36 17.23 -0.07
N VAL A 107 7.53 17.82 0.21
CA VAL A 107 7.86 18.45 1.50
C VAL A 107 6.94 19.63 1.80
N LYS A 108 6.61 20.45 0.81
CA LYS A 108 5.73 21.61 0.98
C LYS A 108 4.32 21.17 1.36
N LEU A 109 3.80 20.13 0.67
CA LEU A 109 2.51 19.54 1.01
C LEU A 109 2.52 18.97 2.42
N MET A 110 3.55 18.18 2.78
CA MET A 110 3.67 17.64 4.14
C MET A 110 3.68 18.74 5.21
N LYS A 111 4.40 19.84 4.98
CA LYS A 111 4.42 21.01 5.89
C LYS A 111 3.08 21.72 6.02
N SER A 112 2.22 21.66 4.99
CA SER A 112 0.85 22.18 5.09
C SER A 112 -0.11 21.23 5.82
N ILE A 113 0.24 19.95 5.93
CA ILE A 113 -0.62 18.94 6.54
C ILE A 113 -0.27 18.72 8.01
N PHE A 114 1.02 18.60 8.32
CA PHE A 114 1.54 18.17 9.62
C PHE A 114 2.25 19.29 10.37
N ASP A 115 2.23 19.23 11.70
CA ASP A 115 2.98 20.15 12.55
C ASP A 115 4.47 19.76 12.62
N PHE A 116 5.25 20.26 11.66
CA PHE A 116 6.69 20.05 11.61
C PHE A 116 7.43 20.62 12.84
N LYS A 117 6.88 21.62 13.54
CA LYS A 117 7.51 22.18 14.74
C LYS A 117 7.45 21.16 15.88
N SER A 118 6.28 20.57 16.09
CA SER A 118 6.10 19.51 17.09
C SER A 118 6.89 18.25 16.74
N MET A 119 6.92 17.85 15.47
CA MET A 119 7.74 16.70 15.01
C MET A 119 9.24 16.93 15.23
N LYS A 120 9.77 18.12 14.92
CA LYS A 120 11.18 18.48 15.21
C LYS A 120 11.47 18.39 16.71
N LYS A 121 10.56 18.89 17.56
CA LYS A 121 10.71 18.82 19.02
C LYS A 121 10.77 17.37 19.52
N LEU A 122 9.92 16.49 18.97
CA LEU A 122 9.94 15.07 19.27
C LEU A 122 11.26 14.41 18.83
N ILE A 123 11.68 14.64 17.58
CA ILE A 123 12.91 14.06 17.01
C ILE A 123 14.18 14.55 17.73
N ALA A 124 14.19 15.79 18.22
CA ALA A 124 15.28 16.34 19.01
C ALA A 124 15.31 15.81 20.46
N SER A 125 14.25 15.14 20.92
CA SER A 125 14.19 14.61 22.28
C SER A 125 15.22 13.50 22.48
N PRO A 126 16.05 13.53 23.54
CA PRO A 126 16.98 12.44 23.83
C PRO A 126 16.27 11.14 24.22
N GLN A 127 14.98 11.22 24.57
CA GLN A 127 14.15 10.07 24.93
C GLN A 127 13.48 9.42 23.70
N PHE A 128 13.61 10.02 22.52
CA PHE A 128 13.00 9.49 21.30
C PHE A 128 14.06 9.10 20.29
N SER A 129 13.93 7.88 19.76
CA SER A 129 14.72 7.42 18.63
C SER A 129 13.81 6.68 17.66
N PHE A 130 14.12 6.75 16.38
CA PHE A 130 13.34 6.05 15.37
C PHE A 130 14.22 5.45 14.27
N CYS A 131 13.63 4.49 13.56
CA CYS A 131 14.18 3.89 12.34
C CYS A 131 13.15 3.96 11.21
N TYR A 132 13.58 4.48 10.05
CA TYR A 132 12.78 4.53 8.83
C TYR A 132 13.44 3.71 7.73
N ASP A 133 12.77 2.68 7.24
CA ASP A 133 13.27 1.78 6.19
C ASP A 133 12.55 2.03 4.87
N ALA A 134 13.28 2.47 3.84
CA ALA A 134 12.69 2.66 2.51
C ALA A 134 12.72 1.40 1.64
N LEU A 135 13.27 0.28 2.13
CA LEU A 135 13.42 -0.99 1.42
C LEU A 135 14.09 -0.84 0.04
N HIS A 136 15.04 0.09 -0.07
CA HIS A 136 15.69 0.49 -1.33
C HIS A 136 14.72 0.98 -2.41
N GLY A 137 13.51 1.39 -2.03
CA GLY A 137 12.49 1.96 -2.89
C GLY A 137 12.55 3.49 -2.97
N VAL A 138 11.58 4.06 -3.66
CA VAL A 138 11.56 5.48 -4.04
C VAL A 138 11.42 6.42 -2.85
N ALA A 139 10.83 5.96 -1.75
CA ALA A 139 10.76 6.70 -0.49
C ALA A 139 12.14 7.19 -0.02
N GLY A 140 13.19 6.42 -0.30
CA GLY A 140 14.57 6.76 0.06
C GLY A 140 15.04 8.09 -0.53
N ALA A 141 14.60 8.41 -1.74
CA ALA A 141 14.93 9.68 -2.41
C ALA A 141 14.41 10.92 -1.66
N TYR A 142 13.40 10.75 -0.80
CA TYR A 142 12.82 11.82 0.01
C TYR A 142 13.25 11.75 1.48
N ALA A 143 13.70 10.59 1.94
CA ALA A 143 13.91 10.31 3.36
C ALA A 143 14.94 11.26 3.99
N SER A 144 16.10 11.46 3.36
CA SER A 144 17.11 12.40 3.86
C SER A 144 16.58 13.83 3.94
N ARG A 145 15.90 14.29 2.87
CA ARG A 145 15.34 15.63 2.83
C ARG A 145 14.30 15.84 3.94
N ILE A 146 13.39 14.89 4.13
CA ILE A 146 12.31 15.01 5.12
C ILE A 146 12.85 14.84 6.53
N PHE A 147 13.50 13.73 6.82
CA PHE A 147 13.86 13.37 8.18
C PHE A 147 15.11 14.08 8.68
N VAL A 148 16.17 14.15 7.86
CA VAL A 148 17.46 14.73 8.28
C VAL A 148 17.43 16.24 8.11
N GLU A 149 17.25 16.75 6.89
CA GLU A 149 17.35 18.20 6.61
C GLU A 149 16.19 18.99 7.22
N GLU A 150 14.95 18.52 7.05
CA GLU A 150 13.78 19.27 7.51
C GLU A 150 13.43 18.98 8.97
N LEU A 151 13.58 17.75 9.46
CA LEU A 151 13.19 17.37 10.82
C LEU A 151 14.35 17.23 11.82
N GLY A 152 15.61 17.27 11.37
CA GLY A 152 16.79 17.23 12.24
C GLY A 152 17.15 15.84 12.78
N ALA A 153 16.69 14.77 12.14
CA ALA A 153 17.06 13.40 12.50
C ALA A 153 18.52 13.10 12.16
N LYS A 154 19.07 12.06 12.80
CA LYS A 154 20.39 11.52 12.45
C LYS A 154 20.26 10.65 11.20
N GLU A 155 21.27 10.65 10.32
CA GLU A 155 21.31 9.75 9.17
C GLU A 155 21.21 8.26 9.57
N SER A 156 21.70 7.90 10.76
CA SER A 156 21.59 6.54 11.31
C SER A 156 20.16 6.09 11.61
N SER A 157 19.19 7.01 11.65
CA SER A 157 17.76 6.69 11.70
C SER A 157 17.20 6.22 10.35
N LEU A 158 17.94 6.40 9.25
CA LEU A 158 17.53 5.97 7.92
C LEU A 158 18.14 4.60 7.61
N LEU A 159 17.29 3.70 7.12
CA LEU A 159 17.65 2.35 6.73
C LEU A 159 17.28 2.12 5.26
N ASN A 160 18.20 1.55 4.49
CA ASN A 160 18.00 1.21 3.07
C ASN A 160 17.38 2.34 2.22
N CYS A 161 17.72 3.61 2.53
CA CYS A 161 17.15 4.81 1.91
C CYS A 161 17.85 5.26 0.61
N VAL A 162 18.71 4.42 0.03
CA VAL A 162 19.24 4.61 -1.32
C VAL A 162 18.43 3.73 -2.28
N PRO A 163 17.68 4.31 -3.24
CA PRO A 163 16.95 3.54 -4.24
C PRO A 163 17.87 2.63 -5.06
N LYS A 164 17.46 1.38 -5.29
CA LYS A 164 18.20 0.40 -6.11
C LYS A 164 17.29 -0.30 -7.10
N GLU A 165 17.80 -0.58 -8.29
CA GLU A 165 17.03 -1.20 -9.39
C GLU A 165 16.50 -2.60 -9.03
N ASP A 166 17.19 -3.31 -8.15
CA ASP A 166 16.83 -4.64 -7.66
C ASP A 166 16.31 -4.63 -6.21
N PHE A 167 16.07 -3.44 -5.64
CA PHE A 167 15.71 -3.24 -4.23
C PHE A 167 16.67 -3.92 -3.24
N GLY A 168 17.97 -3.99 -3.57
CA GLY A 168 18.97 -4.68 -2.76
C GLY A 168 18.79 -6.21 -2.73
N GLY A 169 18.15 -6.78 -3.76
CA GLY A 169 17.82 -8.20 -3.86
C GLY A 169 16.62 -8.63 -2.99
N GLY A 170 16.01 -7.69 -2.26
CA GLY A 170 14.86 -7.92 -1.39
C GLY A 170 13.51 -7.76 -2.09
N HIS A 171 12.43 -8.01 -1.37
CA HIS A 171 11.08 -7.69 -1.82
C HIS A 171 10.63 -6.40 -1.12
N PRO A 172 10.34 -5.30 -1.85
CA PRO A 172 9.98 -4.02 -1.26
C PRO A 172 8.49 -4.02 -0.86
N ASP A 173 8.12 -4.84 0.12
CA ASP A 173 6.76 -4.94 0.68
C ASP A 173 6.82 -4.82 2.20
N THR A 174 5.98 -3.95 2.75
CA THR A 174 6.02 -3.52 4.15
C THR A 174 5.22 -4.46 5.03
N ASN A 175 5.84 -5.55 5.46
CA ASN A 175 5.27 -6.47 6.45
C ASN A 175 6.38 -7.18 7.23
N LEU A 176 5.99 -7.89 8.29
CA LEU A 176 6.91 -8.59 9.19
C LEU A 176 7.76 -9.68 8.50
N THR A 177 7.39 -10.13 7.30
CA THR A 177 8.12 -11.15 6.55
C THR A 177 9.25 -10.58 5.69
N TYR A 178 9.01 -9.46 5.00
CA TYR A 178 9.97 -8.90 4.03
C TYR A 178 10.80 -7.75 4.60
N ALA A 179 10.28 -6.96 5.54
CA ALA A 179 11.02 -5.89 6.22
C ALA A 179 11.90 -6.44 7.37
N LYS A 180 12.65 -7.51 7.10
CA LYS A 180 13.34 -8.32 8.13
C LYS A 180 14.32 -7.51 8.98
N GLU A 181 15.07 -6.63 8.34
CA GLU A 181 16.09 -5.82 9.03
C GLU A 181 15.43 -4.82 9.99
N LEU A 182 14.41 -4.10 9.53
CA LEU A 182 13.60 -3.24 10.39
C LEU A 182 12.97 -4.04 11.55
N VAL A 183 12.36 -5.19 11.28
CA VAL A 183 11.73 -6.06 12.31
C VAL A 183 12.75 -6.49 13.36
N SER A 184 13.96 -6.88 12.93
CA SER A 184 15.05 -7.23 13.84
C SER A 184 15.50 -6.03 14.68
N ARG A 185 15.68 -4.86 14.05
CA ARG A 185 16.09 -3.61 14.69
C ARG A 185 15.05 -3.09 15.69
N MET A 186 13.77 -3.34 15.43
CA MET A 186 12.67 -3.03 16.35
C MET A 186 12.45 -4.10 17.44
N GLY A 187 13.29 -5.14 17.50
CA GLY A 187 13.28 -6.14 18.55
C GLY A 187 12.15 -7.18 18.44
N LEU A 188 11.59 -7.38 17.24
CA LEU A 188 10.54 -8.36 16.96
C LEU A 188 11.07 -9.67 16.34
N GLY A 189 12.38 -9.77 16.11
CA GLY A 189 13.04 -10.97 15.59
C GLY A 189 13.41 -11.99 16.67
N LYS A 190 13.88 -13.17 16.23
CA LYS A 190 14.36 -14.23 17.14
C LYS A 190 15.58 -13.82 17.97
N ASN A 191 16.44 -12.97 17.40
CA ASN A 191 17.62 -12.39 18.04
C ASN A 191 17.43 -10.86 18.10
N PRO A 192 16.65 -10.35 19.06
CA PRO A 192 16.29 -8.94 19.09
C PRO A 192 17.48 -8.06 19.46
N ASP A 193 17.53 -6.86 18.90
CA ASP A 193 18.46 -5.83 19.36
C ASP A 193 18.23 -5.57 20.87
N SER A 194 19.31 -5.29 21.58
CA SER A 194 19.29 -4.99 23.01
C SER A 194 18.58 -3.67 23.30
N ASN A 195 18.71 -2.68 22.41
CA ASN A 195 18.08 -1.36 22.57
C ASN A 195 17.37 -0.90 21.29
N PRO A 196 16.19 -1.46 20.99
CA PRO A 196 15.42 -1.07 19.82
C PRO A 196 14.97 0.40 19.89
N PRO A 197 14.83 1.10 18.75
CA PRO A 197 14.24 2.43 18.70
C PRO A 197 12.80 2.47 19.26
N GLU A 198 12.34 3.66 19.62
CA GLU A 198 10.97 3.88 20.13
C GLU A 198 9.91 3.79 19.01
N PHE A 199 10.28 4.16 17.79
CA PHE A 199 9.41 4.15 16.62
C PHE A 199 10.10 3.55 15.39
N GLY A 200 9.40 2.67 14.67
CA GLY A 200 9.86 2.06 13.43
C GLY A 200 8.83 2.23 12.33
N ALA A 201 9.25 2.54 11.11
CA ALA A 201 8.38 2.51 9.96
C ALA A 201 9.10 2.04 8.71
N ALA A 202 8.36 1.42 7.78
CA ALA A 202 8.86 1.18 6.43
C ALA A 202 7.87 1.65 5.37
N ALA A 203 8.38 1.99 4.19
CA ALA A 203 7.60 2.24 2.98
C ALA A 203 7.91 1.19 1.91
N ASP A 204 6.91 0.85 1.09
CA ASP A 204 7.08 -0.12 0.01
C ASP A 204 7.69 0.53 -1.24
N GLY A 205 7.88 -0.24 -2.31
CA GLY A 205 8.66 0.18 -3.48
C GLY A 205 8.28 1.56 -4.04
N ASP A 206 6.97 1.80 -4.22
CA ASP A 206 6.42 3.08 -4.72
C ASP A 206 5.87 4.00 -3.62
N ALA A 207 6.08 3.63 -2.36
CA ALA A 207 5.76 4.38 -1.15
C ALA A 207 4.27 4.74 -0.95
N ASN A 208 3.36 3.85 -1.36
CA ASN A 208 1.92 3.97 -1.08
C ASN A 208 1.43 3.05 0.04
N ARG A 209 2.30 2.15 0.53
CA ARG A 209 2.04 1.32 1.72
C ARG A 209 3.10 1.58 2.77
N ASN A 210 2.69 1.37 4.02
CA ASN A 210 3.59 1.47 5.15
C ASN A 210 3.32 0.36 6.18
N VAL A 211 4.29 0.17 7.06
CA VAL A 211 4.15 -0.57 8.31
C VAL A 211 4.64 0.32 9.44
N VAL A 212 3.99 0.24 10.60
CA VAL A 212 4.36 0.98 11.81
C VAL A 212 4.68 -0.01 12.93
N LEU A 213 5.81 0.21 13.59
CA LEU A 213 6.31 -0.58 14.70
C LEU A 213 6.58 0.34 15.90
N GLY A 214 6.19 -0.10 17.08
CA GLY A 214 6.74 0.41 18.34
C GLY A 214 7.95 -0.42 18.76
N LYS A 215 8.63 0.03 19.81
CA LYS A 215 9.65 -0.76 20.50
C LYS A 215 9.09 -2.14 20.85
N ARG A 216 9.59 -3.21 20.22
CA ARG A 216 9.14 -4.60 20.41
C ARG A 216 7.63 -4.79 20.20
N PHE A 217 6.99 -3.93 19.42
CA PHE A 217 5.55 -3.92 19.26
C PHE A 217 5.13 -3.75 17.80
N PHE A 218 4.22 -4.59 17.32
CA PHE A 218 3.66 -4.48 15.97
C PHE A 218 2.30 -3.79 16.02
N VAL A 219 2.15 -2.69 15.28
CA VAL A 219 0.86 -2.03 15.07
C VAL A 219 0.21 -2.63 13.84
N THR A 220 -0.97 -3.24 13.99
CA THR A 220 -1.69 -3.74 12.80
C THR A 220 -2.11 -2.57 11.92
N PRO A 221 -2.14 -2.71 10.58
CA PRO A 221 -2.58 -1.61 9.71
C PRO A 221 -4.00 -1.12 10.04
N SER A 222 -4.89 -2.02 10.48
CA SER A 222 -6.24 -1.71 10.94
C SER A 222 -6.24 -0.87 12.22
N ASP A 223 -5.45 -1.23 13.24
CA ASP A 223 -5.30 -0.40 14.44
C ASP A 223 -4.68 0.96 14.09
N SER A 224 -3.69 0.99 13.20
CA SER A 224 -3.01 2.23 12.80
C SER A 224 -3.99 3.26 12.23
N VAL A 225 -4.90 2.87 11.32
CA VAL A 225 -5.88 3.82 10.77
C VAL A 225 -6.92 4.23 11.81
N SER A 226 -7.37 3.32 12.68
CA SER A 226 -8.33 3.62 13.75
C SER A 226 -7.75 4.61 14.77
N ILE A 227 -6.47 4.45 15.12
CA ILE A 227 -5.76 5.37 16.02
C ILE A 227 -5.58 6.74 15.37
N ILE A 228 -5.17 6.80 14.10
CA ILE A 228 -5.05 8.07 13.38
C ILE A 228 -6.41 8.77 13.35
N ALA A 229 -7.49 8.05 12.99
CA ALA A 229 -8.84 8.63 12.94
C ALA A 229 -9.29 9.18 14.30
N ALA A 230 -9.04 8.43 15.39
CA ALA A 230 -9.43 8.84 16.73
C ALA A 230 -8.70 10.09 17.24
N ASN A 231 -7.51 10.41 16.70
CA ASN A 231 -6.68 11.54 17.13
C ASN A 231 -6.52 12.61 16.04
N ALA A 232 -7.14 12.44 14.86
CA ALA A 232 -6.84 13.21 13.66
C ALA A 232 -7.07 14.71 13.86
N VAL A 233 -8.23 15.08 14.42
CA VAL A 233 -8.60 16.49 14.59
C VAL A 233 -7.69 17.20 15.58
N GLU A 234 -7.30 16.51 16.65
CA GLU A 234 -6.47 17.10 17.71
C GLU A 234 -5.00 17.19 17.29
N SER A 235 -4.50 16.19 16.57
CA SER A 235 -3.06 15.99 16.33
C SER A 235 -2.57 16.42 14.96
N ILE A 236 -3.45 16.54 13.96
CA ILE A 236 -3.07 16.81 12.56
C ILE A 236 -3.69 18.15 12.14
N PRO A 237 -2.87 19.22 11.97
CA PRO A 237 -3.37 20.55 11.65
C PRO A 237 -4.34 20.61 10.47
N TYR A 238 -4.14 19.79 9.44
CA TYR A 238 -5.04 19.71 8.29
C TYR A 238 -6.49 19.35 8.66
N PHE A 239 -6.71 18.54 9.69
CA PHE A 239 -8.03 18.10 10.13
C PHE A 239 -8.61 18.95 11.28
N SER A 240 -7.90 20.02 11.69
CA SER A 240 -8.25 20.84 12.86
C SER A 240 -9.53 21.67 12.74
N SER A 241 -10.13 21.75 11.54
CA SER A 241 -11.46 22.35 11.31
C SER A 241 -12.64 21.42 11.67
N GLY A 242 -12.37 20.19 12.16
CA GLY A 242 -13.36 19.27 12.72
C GLY A 242 -13.53 19.36 14.25
N LEU A 243 -14.32 18.45 14.83
CA LEU A 243 -14.61 18.36 16.28
C LEU A 243 -13.34 18.21 17.13
N LYS A 244 -13.03 19.23 17.93
CA LYS A 244 -11.86 19.29 18.80
C LYS A 244 -12.14 18.56 20.12
N ASP A 245 -11.35 17.55 20.41
CA ASP A 245 -10.98 17.24 21.79
C ASP A 245 -9.55 17.80 22.02
N ASN A 246 -9.12 17.96 23.28
CA ASN A 246 -7.83 18.54 23.62
C ASN A 246 -6.85 17.47 24.12
N LEU A 247 -5.75 17.25 23.39
CA LEU A 247 -4.57 16.56 23.93
C LEU A 247 -3.73 17.54 24.75
N ASN A 248 -3.84 17.44 26.08
CA ASN A 248 -2.99 18.19 27.01
C ASN A 248 -1.57 17.61 27.05
N GLY A 249 -0.57 18.50 27.16
CA GLY A 249 0.85 18.13 27.26
C GLY A 249 1.15 17.24 28.46
N GLY A 250 1.72 16.07 28.19
CA GLY A 250 2.18 15.09 29.18
C GLY A 250 3.55 14.50 28.81
N ASN A 251 4.00 13.52 29.60
CA ASN A 251 5.23 12.76 29.34
C ASN A 251 5.18 12.04 27.98
N LEU A 252 6.35 11.71 27.43
CA LEU A 252 6.43 10.89 26.21
C LEU A 252 5.74 9.54 26.47
N VAL A 253 4.75 9.21 25.65
CA VAL A 253 4.06 7.92 25.67
C VAL A 253 4.59 7.04 24.55
N THR A 254 4.66 5.74 24.77
CA THR A 254 5.14 4.81 23.73
C THR A 254 4.04 4.52 22.70
N VAL A 255 4.42 3.98 21.53
CA VAL A 255 3.47 3.48 20.54
C VAL A 255 2.55 2.40 21.13
N GLU A 256 3.10 1.52 21.97
CA GLU A 256 2.32 0.48 22.64
C GLU A 256 1.30 1.08 23.63
N ASP A 257 1.67 2.12 24.38
CA ASP A 257 0.75 2.79 25.31
C ASP A 257 -0.42 3.43 24.56
N ILE A 258 -0.17 4.12 23.44
CA ILE A 258 -1.22 4.72 22.61
C ILE A 258 -2.19 3.63 22.12
N VAL A 259 -1.66 2.51 21.62
CA VAL A 259 -2.47 1.40 21.11
C VAL A 259 -3.29 0.75 22.23
N LYS A 260 -2.69 0.51 23.40
CA LYS A 260 -3.40 -0.06 24.56
C LYS A 260 -4.47 0.88 25.11
N GLN A 261 -4.22 2.18 25.15
CA GLN A 261 -5.22 3.19 25.54
C GLN A 261 -6.39 3.21 24.55
N HIS A 262 -6.10 3.13 23.24
CA HIS A 262 -7.13 3.02 22.22
C HIS A 262 -7.98 1.75 22.41
N TRP A 263 -7.35 0.60 22.65
CA TRP A 263 -8.05 -0.65 22.95
C TRP A 263 -8.87 -0.58 24.24
N ALA A 264 -8.37 0.07 25.29
CA ALA A 264 -9.12 0.25 26.53
C ALA A 264 -10.38 1.12 26.32
N LYS A 265 -10.31 2.11 25.43
CA LYS A 265 -11.44 3.02 25.13
C LYS A 265 -12.47 2.40 24.18
N PHE A 266 -12.04 1.71 23.13
CA PHE A 266 -12.92 1.27 22.03
C PHE A 266 -13.11 -0.25 21.95
N GLY A 267 -12.35 -1.02 22.75
CA GLY A 267 -12.19 -2.46 22.61
C GLY A 267 -11.10 -2.81 21.60
N ARG A 268 -10.64 -4.08 21.64
CA ARG A 268 -9.61 -4.59 20.73
C ARG A 268 -10.22 -5.45 19.63
N HIS A 269 -9.90 -5.10 18.38
CA HIS A 269 -10.19 -5.94 17.22
C HIS A 269 -8.94 -6.72 16.84
N TYR A 270 -8.90 -8.00 17.19
CA TYR A 270 -7.83 -8.89 16.76
C TYR A 270 -7.95 -9.13 15.27
N TYR A 271 -6.86 -8.92 14.53
CA TYR A 271 -6.81 -9.06 13.08
C TYR A 271 -5.70 -9.99 12.63
N THR A 272 -6.01 -10.85 11.67
CA THR A 272 -5.00 -11.54 10.89
C THR A 272 -5.49 -11.80 9.47
N ARG A 273 -4.53 -11.89 8.53
CA ARG A 273 -4.80 -12.19 7.13
C ARG A 273 -3.94 -13.35 6.69
N TYR A 274 -4.60 -14.37 6.15
CA TYR A 274 -3.96 -15.53 5.53
C TYR A 274 -3.97 -15.34 4.02
N ASP A 275 -2.77 -15.35 3.43
CA ASP A 275 -2.57 -15.23 1.98
C ASP A 275 -2.20 -16.60 1.41
N TYR A 276 -3.15 -17.27 0.76
CA TYR A 276 -2.88 -18.49 0.00
C TYR A 276 -2.41 -18.10 -1.40
N LYS A 277 -1.10 -18.25 -1.63
CA LYS A 277 -0.43 -17.88 -2.90
C LYS A 277 -0.24 -19.12 -3.75
N ASN A 278 -0.20 -18.96 -5.08
CA ASN A 278 0.06 -20.06 -6.01
C ASN A 278 -1.01 -21.16 -5.98
N VAL A 279 -2.27 -20.79 -5.77
CA VAL A 279 -3.39 -21.74 -5.76
C VAL A 279 -3.91 -22.02 -7.17
N ASP A 280 -4.51 -23.19 -7.38
CA ASP A 280 -5.21 -23.49 -8.63
C ASP A 280 -6.41 -22.55 -8.83
N ALA A 281 -6.55 -21.99 -10.03
CA ALA A 281 -7.55 -20.97 -10.32
C ALA A 281 -8.97 -21.54 -10.38
N GLY A 282 -9.14 -22.78 -10.85
CA GLY A 282 -10.43 -23.44 -10.93
C GLY A 282 -10.93 -23.81 -9.53
N ALA A 283 -10.09 -24.52 -8.77
CA ALA A 283 -10.38 -24.94 -7.42
C ALA A 283 -10.65 -23.75 -6.47
N ALA A 284 -9.90 -22.66 -6.60
CA ALA A 284 -10.14 -21.45 -5.80
C ALA A 284 -11.50 -20.80 -6.10
N LYS A 285 -11.94 -20.80 -7.36
CA LYS A 285 -13.28 -20.32 -7.74
C LYS A 285 -14.38 -21.23 -7.20
N GLU A 286 -14.19 -22.54 -7.30
CA GLU A 286 -15.14 -23.52 -6.77
C GLU A 286 -15.30 -23.40 -5.24
N LEU A 287 -14.19 -23.22 -4.52
CA LEU A 287 -14.22 -22.99 -3.07
C LEU A 287 -15.01 -21.73 -2.70
N ILE A 288 -14.76 -20.60 -3.37
CA ILE A 288 -15.49 -19.35 -3.10
C ILE A 288 -16.97 -19.52 -3.43
N ALA A 289 -17.30 -20.13 -4.57
CA ALA A 289 -18.69 -20.40 -4.94
C ALA A 289 -19.39 -21.30 -3.91
N HIS A 290 -18.68 -22.30 -3.37
CA HIS A 290 -19.19 -23.14 -2.30
C HIS A 290 -19.46 -22.34 -1.01
N LEU A 291 -18.52 -21.49 -0.58
CA LEU A 291 -18.71 -20.62 0.58
C LEU A 291 -19.92 -19.68 0.38
N VAL A 292 -20.03 -19.02 -0.77
CA VAL A 292 -21.20 -18.17 -1.09
C VAL A 292 -22.50 -18.98 -0.99
N LYS A 293 -22.53 -20.23 -1.48
CA LYS A 293 -23.72 -21.09 -1.37
C LYS A 293 -24.11 -21.40 0.08
N LEU A 294 -23.14 -21.57 0.98
CA LEU A 294 -23.39 -21.86 2.40
C LEU A 294 -24.15 -20.73 3.12
N GLN A 295 -24.11 -19.49 2.61
CA GLN A 295 -24.85 -18.38 3.21
C GLN A 295 -26.37 -18.61 3.25
N ALA A 296 -26.90 -19.50 2.40
CA ALA A 296 -28.32 -19.84 2.35
C ALA A 296 -28.80 -20.67 3.56
N SER A 297 -27.90 -21.26 4.35
CA SER A 297 -28.24 -22.08 5.53
C SER A 297 -27.27 -21.81 6.69
N LEU A 298 -27.52 -20.73 7.43
CA LEU A 298 -26.69 -20.37 8.59
C LEU A 298 -26.79 -21.41 9.72
N SER A 299 -27.87 -22.19 9.81
CA SER A 299 -27.98 -23.29 10.76
C SER A 299 -26.93 -24.37 10.51
N ASP A 300 -26.70 -24.72 9.23
CA ASP A 300 -25.70 -25.73 8.86
C ASP A 300 -24.28 -25.20 9.04
N VAL A 301 -24.06 -23.92 8.70
CA VAL A 301 -22.79 -23.23 8.96
C VAL A 301 -22.48 -23.24 10.46
N ASN A 302 -23.43 -22.83 11.29
CA ASN A 302 -23.27 -22.82 12.74
C ASN A 302 -23.06 -24.23 13.30
N THR A 303 -23.80 -25.22 12.82
CA THR A 303 -23.60 -26.63 13.21
C THR A 303 -22.17 -27.09 12.90
N THR A 304 -21.66 -26.76 11.71
CA THR A 304 -20.30 -27.09 11.29
C THR A 304 -19.26 -26.40 12.17
N ILE A 305 -19.40 -25.09 12.41
CA ILE A 305 -18.47 -24.32 13.25
C ILE A 305 -18.48 -24.85 14.69
N LYS A 306 -19.66 -25.09 15.27
CA LYS A 306 -19.82 -25.60 16.63
C LYS A 306 -19.29 -27.03 16.79
N GLY A 307 -19.35 -27.84 15.73
CA GLY A 307 -18.73 -29.16 15.70
C GLY A 307 -17.19 -29.13 15.77
N ILE A 308 -16.57 -28.04 15.31
CA ILE A 308 -15.11 -27.84 15.41
C ILE A 308 -14.74 -27.11 16.70
N ARG A 309 -15.49 -26.07 17.06
CA ARG A 309 -15.18 -25.19 18.20
C ARG A 309 -16.46 -24.61 18.81
N SER A 310 -16.92 -25.22 19.90
CA SER A 310 -18.24 -24.98 20.49
C SER A 310 -18.42 -23.60 21.14
N ASP A 311 -17.32 -22.95 21.55
CA ASP A 311 -17.28 -21.66 22.23
C ASP A 311 -17.32 -20.44 21.29
N VAL A 312 -17.26 -20.62 19.96
CA VAL A 312 -17.39 -19.51 18.99
C VAL A 312 -18.83 -19.01 18.98
N ALA A 313 -19.06 -17.69 18.90
CA ALA A 313 -20.40 -17.15 18.68
C ALA A 313 -21.06 -17.73 17.41
N ASN A 314 -22.39 -17.65 17.31
CA ASN A 314 -23.03 -18.04 16.05
C ASN A 314 -22.80 -16.96 14.99
N VAL A 315 -22.77 -17.38 13.72
CA VAL A 315 -22.92 -16.52 12.56
C VAL A 315 -24.35 -15.98 12.57
N ALA A 316 -24.49 -14.67 12.68
CA ALA A 316 -25.75 -13.93 12.67
C ALA A 316 -26.20 -13.60 11.25
N SER A 317 -25.26 -13.30 10.35
CA SER A 317 -25.54 -13.02 8.95
C SER A 317 -24.36 -13.37 8.05
N ALA A 318 -24.64 -13.58 6.77
CA ALA A 318 -23.62 -13.75 5.75
C ALA A 318 -24.09 -13.10 4.44
N ASP A 319 -23.15 -12.50 3.72
CA ASP A 319 -23.41 -11.79 2.48
C ASP A 319 -22.22 -11.87 1.51
N GLU A 320 -22.51 -11.96 0.22
CA GLU A 320 -21.52 -11.68 -0.82
C GLU A 320 -21.52 -10.17 -1.10
N PHE A 321 -20.42 -9.51 -0.73
CA PHE A 321 -20.32 -8.06 -0.71
C PHE A 321 -20.49 -7.46 -2.11
N GLU A 322 -21.39 -6.48 -2.17
CA GLU A 322 -21.63 -5.63 -3.32
C GLU A 322 -21.47 -4.16 -2.90
N TYR A 323 -20.72 -3.39 -3.69
CA TYR A 323 -20.56 -1.95 -3.49
C TYR A 323 -21.19 -1.19 -4.65
N LYS A 324 -22.10 -0.27 -4.32
CA LYS A 324 -22.66 0.71 -5.27
C LYS A 324 -22.02 2.07 -5.00
N ASP A 325 -21.25 2.57 -5.95
CA ASP A 325 -20.57 3.85 -5.84
C ASP A 325 -21.61 4.99 -5.87
N PRO A 326 -21.64 5.88 -4.86
CA PRO A 326 -22.63 6.96 -4.78
C PRO A 326 -22.35 8.14 -5.72
N VAL A 327 -21.17 8.18 -6.37
CA VAL A 327 -20.74 9.26 -7.26
C VAL A 327 -21.08 8.93 -8.71
N ASP A 328 -20.68 7.74 -9.19
CA ASP A 328 -20.89 7.34 -10.59
C ASP A 328 -21.97 6.27 -10.78
N GLY A 329 -22.52 5.71 -9.69
CA GLY A 329 -23.57 4.70 -9.71
C GLY A 329 -23.09 3.31 -10.13
N SER A 330 -21.78 3.11 -10.36
CA SER A 330 -21.22 1.82 -10.73
C SER A 330 -21.41 0.78 -9.62
N ILE A 331 -21.57 -0.48 -10.02
CA ILE A 331 -21.80 -1.60 -9.10
C ILE A 331 -20.67 -2.60 -9.21
N SER A 332 -19.94 -2.80 -8.12
CA SER A 332 -18.90 -3.82 -7.97
C SER A 332 -19.44 -4.99 -7.18
N LYS A 333 -19.78 -6.08 -7.88
CA LYS A 333 -20.29 -7.34 -7.29
C LYS A 333 -19.15 -8.30 -6.96
N ASN A 334 -19.46 -9.33 -6.18
CA ASN A 334 -18.57 -10.47 -5.90
C ASN A 334 -17.25 -10.03 -5.24
N GLN A 335 -17.32 -9.06 -4.33
CA GLN A 335 -16.15 -8.46 -3.69
C GLN A 335 -15.67 -9.22 -2.45
N GLY A 336 -16.32 -10.34 -2.13
CA GLY A 336 -15.95 -11.25 -1.04
C GLY A 336 -17.17 -11.77 -0.30
N ILE A 337 -17.08 -12.98 0.24
CA ILE A 337 -18.11 -13.55 1.12
C ILE A 337 -17.77 -13.20 2.57
N HIS A 338 -18.73 -12.64 3.28
CA HIS A 338 -18.67 -12.28 4.68
C HIS A 338 -19.49 -13.25 5.52
N TYR A 339 -18.94 -13.65 6.66
CA TYR A 339 -19.70 -14.28 7.75
C TYR A 339 -19.53 -13.43 8.99
N LEU A 340 -20.64 -12.85 9.47
CA LEU A 340 -20.70 -11.89 10.57
C LEU A 340 -21.27 -12.60 11.80
N PHE A 341 -20.53 -12.55 12.90
CA PHE A 341 -20.87 -13.26 14.14
C PHE A 341 -21.62 -12.35 15.12
N GLU A 342 -22.41 -12.94 16.01
CA GLU A 342 -23.21 -12.22 17.02
C GLU A 342 -22.36 -11.34 17.97
N ASP A 343 -21.10 -11.72 18.20
CA ASP A 343 -20.15 -10.99 19.06
C ASP A 343 -19.40 -9.85 18.33
N GLY A 344 -19.72 -9.61 17.05
CA GLY A 344 -19.05 -8.63 16.20
C GLY A 344 -17.78 -9.14 15.50
N SER A 345 -17.43 -10.41 15.69
CA SER A 345 -16.39 -11.09 14.90
C SER A 345 -16.83 -11.25 13.44
N ARG A 346 -15.86 -11.44 12.54
CA ARG A 346 -16.13 -11.67 11.11
C ARG A 346 -15.06 -12.52 10.45
N PHE A 347 -15.50 -13.35 9.51
CA PHE A 347 -14.65 -13.97 8.50
C PHE A 347 -14.95 -13.35 7.15
N VAL A 348 -13.89 -13.04 6.39
CA VAL A 348 -14.00 -12.52 5.03
C VAL A 348 -13.11 -13.32 4.11
N PHE A 349 -13.70 -13.91 3.08
CA PHE A 349 -12.95 -14.61 2.04
C PHE A 349 -13.00 -13.80 0.75
N THR A 350 -11.84 -13.51 0.17
CA THR A 350 -11.74 -12.84 -1.12
C THR A 350 -10.84 -13.61 -2.07
N LEU A 351 -11.19 -13.56 -3.36
CA LEU A 351 -10.35 -14.09 -4.43
C LEU A 351 -9.79 -12.92 -5.23
N SER A 352 -8.48 -12.75 -5.13
CA SER A 352 -7.75 -11.72 -5.84
C SER A 352 -7.30 -12.23 -7.21
N ASN A 353 -7.67 -11.48 -8.24
CA ASN A 353 -7.07 -11.57 -9.57
C ASN A 353 -5.82 -10.68 -9.69
N THR A 354 -5.35 -10.07 -8.59
CA THR A 354 -4.28 -9.08 -8.60
C THR A 354 -2.92 -9.76 -8.79
N LYS A 355 -2.39 -9.59 -10.01
CA LYS A 355 -1.08 -10.09 -10.47
C LYS A 355 0.07 -9.43 -9.69
N LYS A 356 0.58 -10.05 -8.62
CA LYS A 356 1.84 -9.62 -7.95
C LYS A 356 2.98 -10.49 -8.45
N ILE A 357 3.93 -9.87 -9.17
CA ILE A 357 5.05 -10.58 -9.79
C ILE A 357 6.30 -10.38 -8.94
N HIS A 358 6.84 -11.51 -8.47
CA HIS A 358 8.23 -11.60 -8.02
C HIS A 358 9.10 -11.94 -9.24
N PRO A 359 10.34 -11.44 -9.36
CA PRO A 359 11.27 -11.87 -10.43
C PRO A 359 11.51 -13.39 -10.53
N ARG A 360 11.05 -14.19 -9.55
CA ARG A 360 11.23 -15.65 -9.49
C ARG A 360 9.93 -16.47 -9.40
N LEU A 361 8.75 -15.86 -9.43
CA LEU A 361 7.47 -16.61 -9.31
C LEU A 361 6.58 -16.37 -10.52
N GLU A 362 5.93 -17.43 -10.99
CA GLU A 362 4.93 -17.41 -12.06
C GLU A 362 3.62 -16.73 -11.64
N GLU A 363 2.80 -16.43 -12.64
CA GLU A 363 1.51 -15.78 -12.51
C GLU A 363 0.55 -16.70 -11.77
N THR A 364 0.03 -16.30 -10.60
CA THR A 364 -0.88 -17.17 -9.87
C THR A 364 -2.00 -16.45 -9.12
N PRO A 365 -3.21 -17.05 -9.04
CA PRO A 365 -4.30 -16.58 -8.21
C PRO A 365 -3.92 -16.49 -6.72
N ARG A 366 -4.61 -15.61 -5.99
CA ARG A 366 -4.47 -15.50 -4.54
C ARG A 366 -5.82 -15.51 -3.86
N MET A 367 -5.96 -16.35 -2.86
CA MET A 367 -7.10 -16.32 -1.96
C MET A 367 -6.68 -15.69 -0.64
N HIS A 368 -7.53 -14.82 -0.11
CA HIS A 368 -7.34 -14.20 1.19
C HIS A 368 -8.43 -14.64 2.15
N LEU A 369 -8.04 -14.98 3.38
CA LEU A 369 -8.94 -15.11 4.51
C LEU A 369 -8.56 -14.04 5.53
N LEU A 370 -9.48 -13.14 5.84
CA LEU A 370 -9.35 -12.16 6.91
C LEU A 370 -10.19 -12.62 8.10
N LEU A 371 -9.56 -12.63 9.27
CA LEU A 371 -10.19 -12.97 10.53
C LEU A 371 -10.21 -11.70 11.40
N TRP A 372 -11.38 -11.33 11.88
CA TRP A 372 -11.56 -10.29 12.90
C TRP A 372 -12.35 -10.86 14.06
N TRP A 373 -11.86 -10.67 15.29
CA TRP A 373 -12.66 -10.95 16.49
C TRP A 373 -12.48 -9.89 17.55
N ARG A 374 -13.55 -9.61 18.29
CA ARG A 374 -13.55 -8.65 19.39
C ARG A 374 -13.49 -9.44 20.70
N LEU A 375 -12.51 -9.15 21.54
CA LEU A 375 -12.58 -9.51 22.96
C LEU A 375 -13.09 -8.27 23.69
N LEU A 376 -14.26 -8.40 24.33
CA LEU A 376 -14.78 -7.42 25.26
C LEU A 376 -14.07 -7.54 26.61
#